data_AF-H2ZQ90-F1
#
_entry.id   AF-H2ZQ90-F1
#
_cell.length_a   1.000
_cell.length_b   1.000
_cell.length_c   1.000
_cell.angle_alpha   90.00
_cell.angle_beta   90.00
_cell.angle_gamma   90.00
#
_symmetry.space_group_name_H-M   'P 1'
#
loop_
_entity.id
_entity.type
_entity.pdbx_description
1 polymer ?
#
loop_
_entity_poly.entity_id
_entity_poly.type
_entity_poly.pdbx_seq_one_letter_code
_entity_poly.pdbx_strand_id
1 'polypeptide(L)'
;MRPILHRPSIIDQQQQILKLLQQGNVNTAFQTALTASDLSLVMYVCETVDPAVVFGVTPCPLQQPILLSLIQQLSSDLANKTDIKLKYLQEAVMNLDRRHQVTQEYMHSVLSALVQKLNSCLQGPLEKPSISKDLRMLAMAAQSLMK
;
A
#
# COMPACT_ATOMS: atom_id res chain seq x y z
N MET A 1 -17.20 -33.78 -13.19
CA MET A 1 -17.12 -33.14 -11.87
C MET A 1 -16.21 -31.94 -11.98
N ARG A 2 -16.74 -30.71 -11.92
CA ARG A 2 -15.91 -29.50 -11.87
C ARG A 2 -15.59 -29.24 -10.39
N PRO A 3 -14.32 -29.05 -9.99
CA PRO A 3 -14.02 -28.71 -8.60
C PRO A 3 -14.70 -27.38 -8.27
N ILE A 4 -15.50 -27.37 -7.20
CA ILE A 4 -16.04 -26.15 -6.63
C ILE A 4 -14.82 -25.40 -6.07
N LEU A 5 -14.34 -24.39 -6.80
CA LEU A 5 -13.37 -23.44 -6.28
C LEU A 5 -14.03 -22.75 -5.08
N HIS A 6 -13.80 -23.26 -3.87
CA HIS A 6 -14.15 -22.55 -2.65
C HIS A 6 -13.26 -21.33 -2.62
N ARG A 7 -13.83 -20.15 -2.90
CA ARG A 7 -13.15 -18.90 -2.61
C ARG A 7 -13.00 -18.85 -1.08
N PRO A 8 -11.78 -18.81 -0.53
CA PRO A 8 -11.58 -18.76 0.91
C PRO A 8 -12.36 -17.59 1.49
N SER A 9 -12.97 -17.78 2.67
CA SER A 9 -13.69 -16.70 3.32
C SER A 9 -12.72 -15.62 3.80
N ILE A 10 -13.22 -14.41 4.03
CA ILE A 10 -12.39 -13.31 4.56
C ILE A 10 -11.71 -13.71 5.88
N ILE A 11 -12.37 -14.51 6.70
CA ILE A 11 -11.84 -15.01 7.99
C ILE A 11 -10.66 -15.96 7.75
N ASP A 12 -10.78 -16.89 6.80
CA ASP A 12 -9.69 -17.80 6.43
C ASP A 12 -8.48 -17.01 5.91
N GLN A 13 -8.73 -15.96 5.12
CA GLN A 13 -7.68 -15.08 4.62
C GLN A 13 -7.00 -14.30 5.75
N GLN A 14 -7.74 -13.76 6.72
CA GLN A 14 -7.17 -13.09 7.90
C GLN A 14 -6.30 -14.02 8.73
N GLN A 15 -6.77 -15.24 8.99
CA GLN A 15 -5.98 -16.24 9.73
C GLN A 15 -4.71 -16.62 8.99
N GLN A 16 -4.78 -16.80 7.66
CA GLN A 16 -3.62 -17.07 6.83
C GLN A 16 -2.61 -15.90 6.87
N ILE A 17 -3.09 -14.67 6.74
CA ILE A 17 -2.26 -13.45 6.85
C ILE A 17 -1.55 -13.41 8.21
N LEU A 18 -2.27 -13.59 9.31
CA LEU A 18 -1.68 -13.60 10.66
C LEU A 18 -0.57 -14.64 10.78
N LYS A 19 -0.82 -15.86 10.29
CA LYS A 19 0.18 -16.94 10.32
C LYS A 19 1.43 -16.57 9.54
N LEU A 20 1.27 -15.95 8.37
CA LEU A 20 2.39 -15.48 7.55
C LEU A 20 3.18 -14.37 8.26
N LEU A 21 2.50 -13.42 8.89
CA LEU A 21 3.13 -12.35 9.66
C LEU A 21 3.94 -12.89 10.85
N GLN A 22 3.39 -13.84 11.59
CA GLN A 22 4.09 -14.50 12.71
C GLN A 22 5.34 -15.28 12.27
N GLN A 23 5.34 -15.80 11.05
CA GLN A 23 6.48 -16.49 10.46
C GLN A 23 7.54 -15.54 9.88
N GLY A 24 7.30 -14.22 9.92
CA GLY A 24 8.15 -13.23 9.26
C GLY A 24 7.98 -13.16 7.73
N ASN A 25 7.00 -13.88 7.17
CA ASN A 25 6.69 -13.91 5.74
C ASN A 25 5.83 -12.70 5.34
N VAL A 26 6.35 -11.50 5.60
CA VAL A 26 5.62 -10.23 5.44
C VAL A 26 5.21 -10.01 3.99
N ASN A 27 6.11 -10.25 3.03
CA ASN A 27 5.82 -10.11 1.60
C ASN A 27 4.57 -10.92 1.18
N THR A 28 4.54 -12.20 1.54
CA THR A 28 3.44 -13.10 1.21
C THR A 28 2.15 -12.71 1.93
N ALA A 29 2.22 -12.19 3.15
CA ALA A 29 1.06 -11.68 3.86
C ALA A 29 0.42 -10.49 3.12
N PHE A 30 1.22 -9.52 2.70
CA PHE A 30 0.76 -8.39 1.89
C PHE A 30 0.22 -8.87 0.53
N GLN A 31 0.93 -9.78 -0.16
CA GLN A 31 0.47 -10.34 -1.43
C GLN A 31 -0.91 -11.00 -1.30
N THR A 32 -1.13 -11.77 -0.24
CA THR A 32 -2.42 -12.44 0.04
C THR A 32 -3.54 -11.42 0.20
N ALA A 33 -3.30 -10.35 0.96
CA ALA A 33 -4.28 -9.29 1.16
C ALA A 33 -4.57 -8.50 -0.14
N LEU A 34 -3.53 -8.14 -0.89
CA LEU A 34 -3.66 -7.34 -2.12
C LEU A 34 -4.37 -8.13 -3.24
N THR A 35 -4.10 -9.44 -3.33
CA THR A 35 -4.72 -10.33 -4.33
C THR A 35 -6.20 -10.58 -4.05
N ALA A 36 -6.63 -10.40 -2.79
CA ALA A 36 -8.04 -10.45 -2.43
C ALA A 36 -8.84 -9.25 -2.96
N SER A 37 -8.16 -8.17 -3.39
CA SER A 37 -8.77 -6.91 -3.83
C SER A 37 -9.74 -6.29 -2.81
N ASP A 38 -9.58 -6.63 -1.53
CA ASP A 38 -10.40 -6.13 -0.43
C ASP A 38 -9.57 -5.17 0.44
N LEU A 39 -9.97 -3.90 0.48
CA LEU A 39 -9.29 -2.90 1.28
C LEU A 39 -9.32 -3.25 2.78
N SER A 40 -10.34 -3.94 3.26
CA SER A 40 -10.46 -4.37 4.66
C SER A 40 -9.33 -5.31 5.05
N LEU A 41 -8.94 -6.24 4.15
CA LEU A 41 -7.83 -7.15 4.38
C LEU A 41 -6.48 -6.42 4.32
N VAL A 42 -6.32 -5.46 3.41
CA VAL A 42 -5.10 -4.65 3.34
C VAL A 42 -4.94 -3.79 4.59
N MET A 43 -6.02 -3.14 5.02
CA MET A 43 -6.04 -2.35 6.25
C MET A 43 -5.78 -3.24 7.47
N TYR A 44 -6.30 -4.46 7.49
CA TYR A 44 -6.01 -5.43 8.53
C TYR A 44 -4.51 -5.71 8.65
N VAL A 45 -3.80 -5.96 7.54
CA VAL A 45 -2.34 -6.14 7.55
C VAL A 45 -1.64 -4.87 8.04
N CYS A 46 -2.04 -3.71 7.53
CA CYS A 46 -1.44 -2.42 7.88
C CYS A 46 -1.63 -2.06 9.36
N GLU A 47 -2.74 -2.47 9.98
CA GLU A 47 -3.02 -2.25 11.41
C GLU A 47 -2.34 -3.28 12.30
N THR A 48 -2.00 -4.45 11.76
CA THR A 48 -1.38 -5.55 12.51
C THR A 48 0.14 -5.39 12.60
N VAL A 49 0.77 -4.74 11.63
CA VAL A 49 2.23 -4.59 11.56
C VAL A 49 2.59 -3.11 11.59
N ASP A 50 3.68 -2.75 12.29
CA ASP A 50 4.19 -1.39 12.22
C ASP A 50 4.91 -1.16 10.87
N PRO A 51 4.58 -0.13 10.09
CA PRO A 51 5.32 0.20 8.87
C PRO A 51 6.83 0.36 9.13
N ALA A 52 7.25 0.91 10.28
CA ALA A 52 8.67 1.02 10.60
C ALA A 52 9.36 -0.35 10.71
N VAL A 53 8.65 -1.39 11.15
CA VAL A 53 9.16 -2.76 11.21
C VAL A 53 9.22 -3.40 9.83
N VAL A 54 8.20 -3.15 8.99
CA VAL A 54 8.17 -3.69 7.62
C VAL A 54 9.26 -3.09 6.74
N PHE A 55 9.36 -1.76 6.74
CA PHE A 55 10.23 -1.00 5.84
C PHE A 55 11.61 -0.68 6.43
N GLY A 56 11.79 -0.87 7.75
CA GLY A 56 13.09 -0.69 8.42
C GLY A 56 14.12 -1.79 8.14
N VAL A 57 13.71 -2.90 7.50
CA VAL A 57 14.61 -3.98 7.09
C VAL A 57 15.20 -3.66 5.72
N THR A 58 16.53 -3.73 5.59
CA THR A 58 17.24 -3.53 4.32
C THR A 58 17.94 -4.83 3.88
N PRO A 59 17.68 -5.34 2.65
CA PRO A 59 16.76 -4.79 1.64
C PRO A 59 15.28 -4.93 2.04
N CYS A 60 14.44 -4.00 1.56
CA CYS A 60 13.01 -4.00 1.87
C CYS A 60 12.37 -5.35 1.51
N PRO A 61 11.61 -5.98 2.45
CA PRO A 61 11.03 -7.30 2.21
C PRO A 61 9.90 -7.27 1.18
N LEU A 62 9.28 -6.11 0.95
CA LEU A 62 8.20 -5.94 -0.01
C LEU A 62 8.76 -5.76 -1.44
N GLN A 63 8.31 -6.60 -2.35
CA GLN A 63 8.68 -6.53 -3.76
C GLN A 63 8.00 -5.36 -4.47
N GLN A 64 8.60 -4.85 -5.55
CA GLN A 64 8.09 -3.71 -6.32
C GLN A 64 6.61 -3.83 -6.75
N PRO A 65 6.12 -4.98 -7.25
CA PRO A 65 4.69 -5.13 -7.58
C PRO A 65 3.79 -5.00 -6.35
N ILE A 66 4.22 -5.54 -5.20
CA ILE A 66 3.49 -5.48 -3.94
C ILE A 66 3.41 -4.04 -3.44
N LEU A 67 4.51 -3.27 -3.53
CA LEU A 67 4.53 -1.85 -3.19
C LEU A 67 3.56 -1.04 -4.06
N LEU A 68 3.58 -1.29 -5.37
CA LEU A 68 2.70 -0.59 -6.31
C LEU A 68 1.22 -0.91 -6.08
N SER A 69 0.89 -2.18 -5.88
CA SER A 69 -0.48 -2.58 -5.55
C SER A 69 -0.92 -2.02 -4.19
N LEU A 70 -0.04 -1.98 -3.20
CA LEU A 70 -0.31 -1.35 -1.91
C LEU A 70 -0.62 0.15 -2.07
N ILE A 71 0.19 0.87 -2.85
CA ILE A 71 -0.05 2.28 -3.16
C ILE A 71 -1.40 2.48 -3.86
N GLN A 72 -1.69 1.65 -4.86
CA GLN A 72 -2.93 1.71 -5.60
C GLN A 72 -4.14 1.51 -4.67
N GLN A 73 -4.09 0.50 -3.81
CA GLN A 73 -5.22 0.12 -2.96
C GLN A 73 -5.42 1.09 -1.80
N LEU A 74 -4.35 1.52 -1.11
CA LEU A 74 -4.47 2.50 -0.03
C LEU A 74 -4.88 3.88 -0.55
N SER A 75 -4.43 4.27 -1.75
CA SER A 75 -4.85 5.55 -2.35
C SER A 75 -6.31 5.53 -2.80
N SER A 76 -6.94 4.36 -3.03
CA SER A 76 -8.35 4.28 -3.50
C SER A 76 -9.35 5.01 -2.60
N ASP A 77 -9.07 5.04 -1.29
CA ASP A 77 -9.85 5.75 -0.30
C ASP A 77 -8.88 6.39 0.70
N LEU A 78 -8.71 7.71 0.65
CA LEU A 78 -7.91 8.46 1.63
C LEU A 78 -8.78 9.15 2.69
N ALA A 79 -10.11 9.01 2.62
CA ALA A 79 -11.03 9.70 3.52
C ALA A 79 -11.10 9.03 4.89
N ASN A 80 -10.90 7.72 4.96
CA ASN A 80 -10.91 6.97 6.22
C ASN A 80 -9.51 6.50 6.61
N LYS A 81 -9.19 6.54 7.92
CA LYS A 81 -7.90 6.11 8.49
C LYS A 81 -6.69 6.72 7.76
N THR A 82 -6.76 8.00 7.42
CA THR A 82 -5.77 8.71 6.61
C THR A 82 -4.36 8.65 7.21
N ASP A 83 -4.23 8.74 8.54
CA ASP A 83 -2.92 8.73 9.22
C ASP A 83 -2.12 7.45 8.94
N ILE A 84 -2.72 6.26 9.07
CA ILE A 84 -2.00 5.00 8.82
C ILE A 84 -1.73 4.79 7.33
N LYS A 85 -2.69 5.14 6.47
CA LYS A 85 -2.53 5.04 5.02
C LYS A 85 -1.37 5.92 4.55
N LEU A 86 -1.24 7.13 5.08
CA LEU A 86 -0.15 8.02 4.72
C LEU A 86 1.22 7.48 5.13
N LYS A 87 1.35 6.93 6.34
CA LYS A 87 2.61 6.30 6.77
C LYS A 87 3.04 5.18 5.81
N TYR A 88 2.12 4.29 5.47
CA TYR A 88 2.41 3.20 4.53
C TYR A 88 2.71 3.71 3.11
N LEU A 89 1.98 4.72 2.63
CA LEU A 89 2.21 5.31 1.31
C LEU A 89 3.58 5.99 1.23
N GLN A 90 3.98 6.73 2.27
CA GLN A 90 5.30 7.36 2.35
C GLN A 90 6.41 6.33 2.27
N GLU A 91 6.35 5.30 3.13
CA GLU A 91 7.36 4.24 3.14
C GLU A 91 7.39 3.46 1.83
N ALA A 92 6.23 3.12 1.26
CA ALA A 92 6.16 2.40 0.00
C ALA A 92 6.78 3.22 -1.14
N VAL A 93 6.47 4.51 -1.24
CA VAL A 93 7.02 5.44 -2.24
C VAL A 93 8.54 5.58 -2.10
N MET A 94 9.06 5.66 -0.87
CA MET A 94 10.50 5.76 -0.60
C MET A 94 11.28 4.48 -0.98
N ASN A 95 10.61 3.33 -0.96
CA ASN A 95 11.19 2.03 -1.29
C ASN A 95 10.96 1.59 -2.76
N LEU A 96 10.35 2.45 -3.60
CA LEU A 96 10.22 2.17 -5.03
C LEU A 96 11.55 2.32 -5.75
N ASP A 97 11.89 1.34 -6.59
CA ASP A 97 13.05 1.37 -7.47
C ASP A 97 12.63 1.68 -8.91
N ARG A 98 12.91 2.90 -9.36
CA ARG A 98 12.59 3.38 -10.72
C ARG A 98 13.37 2.64 -11.81
N ARG A 99 14.49 1.99 -11.47
CA ARG A 99 15.34 1.27 -12.42
C ARG A 99 14.77 -0.11 -12.77
N HIS A 100 13.69 -0.53 -12.12
CA HIS A 100 13.06 -1.81 -12.36
C HIS A 100 12.20 -1.78 -13.65
N GLN A 101 12.83 -2.17 -14.77
CA GLN A 101 12.26 -2.08 -16.13
C GLN A 101 10.86 -2.71 -16.28
N VAL A 102 10.58 -3.82 -15.58
CA VAL A 102 9.31 -4.56 -15.71
C VAL A 102 8.13 -3.78 -15.14
N THR A 103 8.37 -2.95 -14.12
CA THR A 103 7.29 -2.24 -13.40
C THR A 103 7.25 -0.76 -13.73
N GLN A 104 8.10 -0.25 -14.63
CA GLN A 104 8.25 1.18 -14.89
C GLN A 104 6.97 1.83 -15.42
N GLU A 105 6.31 1.22 -16.42
CA GLU A 105 5.05 1.73 -16.97
C GLU A 105 3.91 1.69 -15.93
N TYR A 106 3.80 0.57 -15.22
CA TYR A 106 2.81 0.40 -14.15
C TYR A 106 3.05 1.39 -13.01
N MET A 107 4.31 1.64 -12.65
CA MET A 107 4.72 2.61 -11.64
C MET A 107 4.28 4.02 -12.03
N HIS A 108 4.52 4.45 -13.27
CA HIS A 108 4.11 5.79 -13.71
C HIS A 108 2.59 5.98 -13.59
N SER A 109 1.80 4.99 -14.04
CA SER A 109 0.34 5.02 -13.94
C SER A 109 -0.14 5.09 -12.48
N VAL A 110 0.41 4.24 -11.61
CA VAL A 110 0.05 4.18 -10.19
C VAL A 110 0.43 5.47 -9.47
N LEU A 111 1.63 6.01 -9.70
CA LEU A 111 2.08 7.26 -9.07
C LEU A 111 1.32 8.49 -9.58
N SER A 112 0.97 8.52 -10.87
CA SER A 112 0.13 9.59 -11.43
C SER A 112 -1.24 9.59 -10.77
N ALA A 113 -1.88 8.42 -10.65
CA ALA A 113 -3.15 8.27 -9.95
C ALA A 113 -3.05 8.64 -8.46
N LEU A 114 -1.97 8.26 -7.77
CA LEU A 114 -1.71 8.65 -6.39
C LEU A 114 -1.68 10.17 -6.25
N VAL A 115 -0.89 10.86 -7.08
CA VAL A 115 -0.74 12.33 -7.04
C VAL A 115 -2.08 13.03 -7.27
N GLN A 116 -2.89 12.55 -8.22
CA GLN A 116 -4.22 13.10 -8.46
C GLN A 116 -5.10 13.00 -7.20
N LYS A 117 -5.14 11.84 -6.56
CA LYS A 117 -5.96 11.64 -5.35
C LYS A 117 -5.46 12.43 -4.14
N LEU A 118 -4.14 12.55 -3.97
CA LEU A 118 -3.55 13.39 -2.92
C LEU A 118 -3.94 14.86 -3.12
N ASN A 119 -3.89 15.36 -4.35
CA ASN A 119 -4.29 16.74 -4.66
C ASN A 119 -5.80 16.96 -4.46
N SER A 120 -6.64 15.99 -4.82
CA SER A 120 -8.08 16.07 -4.55
C SER A 120 -8.36 16.09 -3.04
N CYS A 121 -7.66 15.28 -2.25
CA CYS A 121 -7.76 15.29 -0.79
C CYS A 121 -7.31 16.63 -0.20
N LEU A 122 -6.25 17.24 -0.76
CA LEU A 122 -5.75 18.55 -0.36
C LEU A 122 -6.74 19.71 -0.61
N GLN A 123 -7.67 19.55 -1.56
CA GLN A 123 -8.72 20.53 -1.85
C GLN A 123 -9.97 20.36 -0.97
N GLY A 124 -10.11 19.22 -0.30
CA GLY A 124 -11.20 18.93 0.62
C GLY A 124 -11.00 19.56 2.01
N PRO A 125 -12.02 19.47 2.89
CA PRO A 125 -11.89 19.87 4.28
C PRO A 125 -10.92 18.93 5.01
N LEU A 126 -9.70 19.40 5.25
CA LEU A 126 -8.69 18.68 6.01
C LEU A 126 -8.80 19.07 7.49
N GLU A 127 -8.98 18.06 8.35
CA GLU A 127 -9.16 18.32 9.79
C GLU A 127 -7.85 18.75 10.49
N LYS A 128 -6.68 18.44 9.92
CA LYS A 128 -5.37 18.67 10.56
C LYS A 128 -4.33 19.30 9.62
N PRO A 129 -3.64 20.39 10.03
CA PRO A 129 -2.57 21.00 9.25
C PRO A 129 -1.38 20.07 8.96
N SER A 130 -1.03 19.19 9.90
CA SER A 130 0.08 18.23 9.72
C SER A 130 -0.17 17.25 8.58
N ILE A 131 -1.39 16.70 8.49
CA ILE A 131 -1.80 15.79 7.40
C ILE A 131 -1.68 16.49 6.04
N SER A 132 -2.05 17.77 5.96
CA SER A 132 -1.94 18.56 4.72
C SER A 132 -0.48 18.68 4.24
N LYS A 133 0.46 18.88 5.18
CA LYS A 133 1.88 18.93 4.87
C LYS A 133 2.37 17.56 4.39
N ASP A 134 1.97 16.48 5.06
CA ASP A 134 2.38 15.11 4.72
C ASP A 134 1.87 14.67 3.35
N LEU A 135 0.61 14.99 3.03
CA LEU A 135 0.01 14.77 1.70
C LEU A 135 0.80 15.48 0.60
N ARG A 136 1.17 16.75 0.83
CA ARG A 136 1.91 17.55 -0.15
C ARG A 136 3.34 17.02 -0.35
N MET A 137 4.03 16.66 0.73
CA MET A 137 5.37 16.06 0.65
C MET A 137 5.34 14.73 -0.11
N LEU A 138 4.35 13.87 0.17
CA LEU A 138 4.15 12.61 -0.52
C LEU A 138 3.88 12.83 -2.03
N ALA A 139 3.04 13.81 -2.38
CA ALA A 139 2.76 14.13 -3.77
C ALA A 139 4.03 14.57 -4.52
N MET A 140 4.88 15.40 -3.90
CA MET A 140 6.16 15.82 -4.49
C MET A 140 7.13 14.65 -4.64
N ALA A 141 7.22 13.76 -3.65
CA ALA A 141 8.06 12.56 -3.73
C ALA A 141 7.62 11.64 -4.88
N ALA A 142 6.31 11.36 -4.96
CA ALA A 142 5.73 10.57 -6.05
C ALA A 142 5.96 11.22 -7.42
N GLN A 143 5.80 12.53 -7.55
CA GLN A 143 6.12 13.27 -8.77
C GLN A 143 7.59 13.18 -9.15
N SER A 144 8.49 13.24 -8.17
CA SER A 144 9.93 13.10 -8.44
C SER A 144 10.25 11.73 -9.04
N LEU A 145 9.51 10.67 -8.68
CA LEU A 145 9.67 9.30 -9.18
C LEU A 145 9.20 9.09 -10.61
N MET A 146 8.42 10.03 -11.13
CA MET A 146 7.94 10.00 -12.51
C MET A 146 8.80 10.83 -13.48
N LYS A 147 9.78 11.57 -12.96
CA LYS A 147 10.77 12.32 -13.75
C LYS A 147 11.96 11.43 -14.08
#